data_AF-Q8DRW4-F1
#
_entry.id   AF-Q8DRW4-F1
#
_cell.length_a   1.000
_cell.length_b   1.000
_cell.length_c   1.000
_cell.angle_alpha   90.00
_cell.angle_beta   90.00
_cell.angle_gamma   90.00
#
_symmetry.space_group_name_H-M   'P 1'
#
loop_
_entity.id
_entity.type
_entity.pdbx_description
1 polymer ?
#
loop_
_entity_poly.entity_id
_entity_poly.type
_entity_poly.pdbx_seq_one_letter_code
_entity_poly.pdbx_strand_id
1 'polypeptide(L)' 'MFPQAKIGIVLLKKFQSQKRSPKPIIELLKKSNELAKTYLVEDNFSDNAEIQVHRKAYQRFKTKKEHVRVLKHY' A
#
# COMPACT_ATOMS: atom_id res chain seq x y z
N MET A 1 12.17 -11.68 3.24
CA MET A 1 11.23 -10.60 2.90
C MET A 1 10.04 -10.71 3.84
N PHE A 2 10.04 -9.98 4.96
CA PHE A 2 8.95 -9.90 5.95
C PHE A 2 8.57 -11.17 6.73
N PRO A 3 9.50 -11.78 7.49
CA PRO A 3 9.22 -12.99 8.28
C PRO A 3 8.21 -12.80 9.41
N GLN A 4 7.93 -11.56 9.83
CA GLN A 4 6.98 -11.25 10.91
C GLN A 4 5.67 -10.60 10.42
N ALA A 5 5.52 -10.35 9.12
CA ALA A 5 4.31 -9.73 8.60
C ALA A 5 3.17 -10.76 8.52
N LYS A 6 1.99 -10.39 9.04
CA LYS A 6 0.77 -11.18 8.93
C LYS A 6 -0.22 -10.42 8.05
N ILE A 7 -0.72 -11.07 7.01
CA ILE A 7 -1.74 -10.51 6.11
C ILE A 7 -3.09 -11.12 6.48
N GLY A 8 -4.06 -10.29 6.86
CA GLY A 8 -5.46 -10.68 7.05
C GLY A 8 -6.29 -10.27 5.84
N ILE A 9 -7.01 -11.21 5.24
CA ILE A 9 -7.93 -10.94 4.12
C ILE A 9 -9.36 -11.05 4.66
N VAL A 10 -10.17 -10.02 4.43
CA VAL A 10 -11.60 -10.02 4.80
C VAL A 10 -12.43 -9.88 3.53
N LEU A 11 -13.31 -10.85 3.28
CA LEU A 11 -14.27 -10.81 2.17
C LEU A 11 -15.65 -10.41 2.68
N LEU A 12 -16.14 -9.26 2.24
CA LEU A 12 -17.47 -8.78 2.56
C LEU A 12 -18.41 -9.02 1.37
N LYS A 13 -19.45 -9.83 1.56
CA LYS A 13 -20.47 -10.11 0.54
C LYS A 13 -21.71 -9.26 0.80
N LYS A 14 -22.24 -8.60 -0.24
CA LYS A 14 -23.44 -7.75 -0.17
C LYS A 14 -23.36 -6.62 0.88
N PHE A 15 -22.18 -6.01 1.03
CA PHE A 15 -22.00 -4.87 1.93
C PHE A 15 -22.90 -3.71 1.49
N GLN A 16 -23.81 -3.28 2.37
CA GLN A 16 -24.61 -2.10 2.17
C GLN A 16 -23.95 -0.93 2.90
N SER A 17 -23.46 0.04 2.15
CA SER A 17 -22.88 1.25 2.70
C SER A 17 -23.99 2.04 3.41
N GLN A 18 -23.92 2.11 4.74
CA GLN A 18 -24.76 3.07 5.47
C GLN A 18 -24.29 4.48 5.10
N LYS A 19 -25.22 5.44 4.97
CA LYS A 19 -24.88 6.85 4.67
C LYS A 19 -23.89 7.46 5.67
N ARG A 20 -23.78 6.90 6.87
CA ARG A 20 -22.83 7.33 7.90
C ARG A 20 -22.26 6.14 8.64
N SER A 21 -20.93 6.07 8.73
CA SER A 21 -20.25 5.06 9.54
C SER A 21 -20.54 5.30 11.03
N PRO A 22 -20.56 4.24 11.86
CA PRO A 22 -20.66 4.39 13.31
C PRO A 22 -19.55 5.29 13.86
N LYS A 23 -19.87 6.17 14.83
CA LYS A 23 -18.91 7.03 15.53
C LYS A 23 -17.62 6.29 15.97
N PRO A 24 -17.67 5.10 16.59
CA PRO A 24 -16.45 4.40 17.01
C PRO A 24 -15.53 4.01 15.84
N ILE A 25 -16.09 3.67 14.67
CA ILE A 25 -15.30 3.35 13.48
C ILE A 25 -14.58 4.60 12.96
N ILE A 26 -15.27 5.74 12.95
CA ILE A 26 -14.70 7.01 12.51
C ILE A 26 -13.56 7.42 13.45
N GLU A 27 -13.74 7.30 14.76
CA GLU A 27 -12.70 7.59 15.75
C GLU A 27 -11.50 6.65 15.62
N LEU A 28 -11.75 5.36 15.40
CA LEU A 28 -10.69 4.38 15.17
C LEU A 28 -9.86 4.73 13.92
N LEU A 29 -10.53 5.07 12.82
CA LEU A 29 -9.86 5.49 11.58
C LEU A 29 -9.05 6.77 11.78
N LYS A 30 -9.59 7.75 12.52
CA LYS A 30 -8.84 8.98 12.85
C LYS A 30 -7.60 8.68 13.67
N LYS A 31 -7.72 7.89 14.75
CA LYS A 31 -6.57 7.48 15.57
C LYS A 31 -5.53 6.72 14.76
N SER A 32 -5.97 5.79 13.92
CA SER A 32 -5.09 5.03 13.03
C SER A 32 -4.38 5.93 12.02
N ASN A 33 -5.05 6.97 11.51
CA ASN A 33 -4.45 7.92 10.60
C ASN A 33 -3.37 8.76 11.30
N GLU A 34 -3.61 9.22 12.52
CA GLU A 34 -2.58 9.93 13.30
C GLU A 34 -1.39 9.03 13.62
N LEU A 35 -1.63 7.77 13.99
CA LEU A 35 -0.55 6.79 14.20
C LEU A 35 0.23 6.51 12.91
N ALA A 36 -0.41 6.53 11.73
CA ALA A 36 0.29 6.31 10.47
C ALA A 36 1.28 7.45 10.13
N LYS A 37 0.99 8.69 10.59
CA LYS A 37 1.88 9.84 10.37
C LYS A 37 3.24 9.68 11.04
N THR A 38 3.35 8.93 12.14
CA THR A 38 4.66 8.71 12.80
C THR A 38 5.63 7.91 11.93
N TYR A 39 5.12 7.16 10.95
CA TYR A 39 5.91 6.42 9.97
C TYR A 39 6.23 7.25 8.71
N LEU A 40 5.66 8.46 8.60
CA LEU A 40 5.91 9.45 7.55
C LEU A 40 6.90 10.48 8.09
N VAL A 41 8.18 10.08 8.14
CA VAL A 41 9.26 10.89 8.74
C VAL A 41 9.64 12.10 7.88
N GLU A 42 9.26 12.11 6.60
CA GLU A 42 9.57 13.16 5.62
C GLU A 42 8.29 13.88 5.21
N ASP A 43 8.34 15.22 5.11
CA ASP A 43 7.21 16.06 4.69
C ASP A 43 6.69 15.68 3.29
N ASN A 44 7.58 15.22 2.42
CA ASN A 44 7.25 14.68 1.11
C ASN A 44 7.21 13.14 1.15
N PHE A 45 6.03 12.58 0.89
CA PHE A 45 5.82 11.13 0.81
C PHE A 45 6.81 10.41 -0.14
N SER A 46 7.23 11.07 -1.23
CA SER A 46 8.15 10.50 -2.21
C SER A 46 9.61 10.44 -1.73
N ASP A 47 9.95 11.23 -0.71
CA ASP A 47 11.31 11.37 -0.23
C ASP A 47 11.63 10.35 0.86
N ASN A 48 10.60 9.77 1.50
CA ASN A 48 10.75 8.68 2.47
C ASN A 48 11.58 7.51 1.89
N ALA A 49 12.68 7.20 2.59
CA ALA A 49 13.64 6.18 2.19
C ALA A 49 12.99 4.81 1.90
N GLU A 50 11.98 4.39 2.68
CA GLU A 50 11.29 3.12 2.44
C GLU A 50 10.47 3.17 1.14
N ILE A 51 9.77 4.27 0.89
CA ILE A 51 9.00 4.49 -0.35
C ILE A 51 9.93 4.50 -1.57
N GLN A 52 11.13 5.08 -1.46
CA GLN A 52 12.12 5.02 -2.53
C GLN A 52 12.60 3.59 -2.82
N VAL A 53 12.84 2.78 -1.78
CA VAL A 53 13.22 1.37 -1.94
C VAL A 53 12.11 0.60 -2.66
N HIS A 54 10.85 0.78 -2.26
CA HIS A 54 9.70 0.17 -2.92
C HIS A 54 9.54 0.63 -4.37
N ARG A 55 9.71 1.92 -4.65
CA ARG A 55 9.63 2.48 -6.01
C ARG A 55 10.74 1.95 -6.91
N LYS A 56 11.97 1.87 -6.43
CA LYS A 56 13.12 1.29 -7.15
C LYS A 56 12.89 -0.22 -7.42
N ALA A 57 12.38 -0.96 -6.44
CA ALA A 57 12.03 -2.38 -6.61
C ALA A 57 10.92 -2.57 -7.66
N TYR A 58 9.86 -1.76 -7.61
CA TYR A 58 8.77 -1.78 -8.57
C TYR A 58 9.22 -1.41 -9.99
N GLN A 59 10.07 -0.38 -10.13
CA GLN A 59 10.66 -0.01 -11.42
C GLN A 59 11.46 -1.16 -12.04
N ARG A 60 12.32 -1.82 -11.26
CA ARG A 60 13.09 -3.01 -11.70
C ARG A 60 12.19 -4.18 -12.11
N PHE A 61 11.04 -4.33 -11.46
CA PHE A 61 10.06 -5.35 -11.81
C PHE A 61 9.34 -5.04 -13.13
N LYS A 62 8.95 -3.77 -13.34
CA LYS A 62 8.27 -3.33 -14.57
C LYS A 62 9.18 -3.46 -15.80
N THR A 63 10.46 -3.09 -15.69
CA THR A 63 11.41 -3.17 -16.83
C THR A 63 11.73 -4.61 -17.25
N LYS A 64 11.67 -5.58 -16.35
CA LYS A 64 11.83 -7.01 -16.70
C LYS A 64 10.68 -7.57 -17.53
N LYS A 65 9.44 -7.11 -17.36
CA LYS A 65 8.30 -7.57 -18.18
C LYS A 65 8.36 -7.10 -19.63
N GLU A 66 8.85 -5.88 -19.87
CA GLU A 66 9.03 -5.35 -21.21
C GLU A 66 10.19 -6.06 -21.94
N HIS A 67 11.31 -6.31 -21.27
CA HIS A 67 12.47 -6.98 -21.88
C HIS A 67 12.18 -8.41 -22.36
N VAL A 68 11.23 -9.12 -21.72
CA VAL A 68 10.81 -10.47 -22.14
C VAL A 68 9.84 -10.42 -23.34
N ARG A 69 9.17 -9.29 -23.60
CA ARG A 69 8.29 -9.15 -24.78
C ARG A 69 9.05 -8.89 -26.08
N VAL A 70 10.22 -8.25 -26.02
CA VAL A 70 11.00 -7.90 -27.23
C VAL A 70 11.73 -9.10 -27.85
N LEU A 71 11.94 -10.19 -27.11
CA LEU A 71 12.67 -11.38 -27.59
C LEU A 71 11.78 -12.48 -28.19
N LYS A 72 10.48 -12.23 -28.41
CA LYS A 72 9.53 -13.19 -29.03
C LYS A 72 9.19 -12.87 -30.49
N HIS A 73 9.94 -11.98 -31.15
CA HIS A 73 9.67 -11.56 -32.54
C HIS A 73 10.90 -11.62 -33.46
N TYR A 74 11.88 -12.47 -33.15
CA TYR A 74 12.90 -12.88 -34.12
C TYR A 74 12.77 -14.37 -34.40
#